data_AF-A0A948XYY1-F1
#
_entry.id   AF-A0A948XYY1-F1
#
_cell.length_a   1.000
_cell.length_b   1.000
_cell.length_c   1.000
_cell.angle_alpha   90.00
_cell.angle_beta   90.00
_cell.angle_gamma   90.00
#
_symmetry.space_group_name_H-M   'P 1'
#
loop_
_entity.id
_entity.type
_entity.pdbx_description
1 polymer ?
#
loop_
_entity_poly.entity_id
_entity_poly.type
_entity_poly.pdbx_seq_one_letter_code
_entity_poly.pdbx_strand_id
1 'polypeptide(L)' 'MIIGHQRVLKFLKKSIEHERLSHAYLFSGPAHLGKKAVASEFVKMLTGIEISETVHPDILIIEPQI' A
#
# COMPACT_ATOMS: atom_id res chain seq x y z
N MET A 1 -6.31 -8.65 7.06
CA MET A 1 -6.84 -9.32 5.85
C MET A 1 -7.88 -8.41 5.19
N ILE A 2 -7.64 -7.94 3.96
CA ILE A 2 -8.58 -7.10 3.21
C ILE A 2 -9.44 -8.00 2.31
N ILE A 3 -10.74 -8.08 2.58
CA ILE A 3 -11.68 -8.92 1.81
C ILE A 3 -11.99 -8.25 0.46
N GLY A 4 -11.99 -9.04 -0.63
CA GLY A 4 -12.36 -8.61 -1.99
C GLY A 4 -11.20 -8.03 -2.82
N HIS A 5 -10.05 -7.78 -2.20
CA HIS A 5 -8.87 -7.19 -2.86
C HIS A 5 -7.75 -8.21 -3.14
N GLN A 6 -8.05 -9.52 -3.09
CA GLN A 6 -7.04 -10.57 -3.16
C GLN A 6 -6.24 -10.55 -4.48
N ARG A 7 -6.88 -10.19 -5.60
CA ARG A 7 -6.21 -10.12 -6.91
C ARG A 7 -5.14 -9.03 -6.93
N VAL A 8 -5.47 -7.84 -6.43
CA VAL A 8 -4.53 -6.69 -6.37
C VAL A 8 -3.41 -6.99 -5.37
N LEU A 9 -3.73 -7.49 -4.18
CA LEU A 9 -2.73 -7.85 -3.17
C LEU A 9 -1.76 -8.94 -3.68
N LYS A 10 -2.27 -9.96 -4.39
CA LYS A 10 -1.42 -10.99 -5.00
C LYS A 10 -0.49 -10.43 -6.07
N PHE A 11 -0.97 -9.48 -6.88
CA PHE A 11 -0.15 -8.81 -7.88
C PHE A 11 0.98 -7.99 -7.23
N LEU A 12 0.65 -7.19 -6.21
CA LEU A 12 1.62 -6.36 -5.49
C LEU A 12 2.65 -7.24 -4.75
N LYS A 13 2.21 -8.30 -4.08
CA LYS A 13 3.10 -9.26 -3.41
C LYS A 13 4.09 -9.89 -4.39
N LYS A 14 3.61 -10.37 -5.55
CA LYS A 14 4.48 -10.90 -6.61
C LYS A 14 5.47 -9.87 -7.15
N SER A 15 5.07 -8.60 -7.21
CA SER A 15 5.95 -7.51 -7.67
C SER A 15 7.12 -7.30 -6.71
N ILE A 16 6.88 -7.43 -5.40
CA ILE A 16 7.93 -7.43 -4.37
C ILE A 16 8.82 -8.68 -4.52
N GLU A 17 8.22 -9.89 -4.55
CA GLU A 17 8.94 -11.17 -4.61
C GLU A 17 9.85 -11.30 -5.84
N HIS A 18 9.51 -10.64 -6.94
CA HIS A 18 10.27 -10.68 -8.18
C HIS A 18 11.11 -9.43 -8.44
N GLU A 19 11.24 -8.52 -7.46
CA GLU A 19 12.01 -7.26 -7.58
C GLU A 19 11.56 -6.41 -8.79
N ARG A 20 10.25 -6.37 -9.07
CA ARG A 20 9.63 -5.67 -10.20
C ARG A 20 8.69 -4.56 -9.73
N LEU A 21 9.17 -3.74 -8.80
CA LEU A 21 8.41 -2.60 -8.27
C LEU A 21 8.42 -1.43 -9.26
N SER A 22 7.24 -0.86 -9.50
CA SER A 22 7.13 0.41 -10.22
C SER A 22 7.51 1.58 -9.32
N HIS A 23 8.02 2.65 -9.91
CA HIS A 23 8.35 3.89 -9.19
C HIS A 23 7.14 4.56 -8.52
N ALA A 24 5.93 4.36 -9.06
CA ALA A 24 4.71 4.95 -8.54
C ALA A 24 3.50 4.04 -8.77
N TYR A 25 2.55 4.10 -7.85
CA TYR A 25 1.26 3.41 -7.91
C TYR A 25 0.13 4.40 -7.61
N LEU A 26 -0.95 4.36 -8.40
CA LEU A 26 -2.17 5.11 -8.16
C LEU A 26 -3.33 4.16 -7.86
N PHE A 27 -3.90 4.27 -6.65
CA PHE A 27 -5.07 3.50 -6.24
C PHE A 27 -6.35 4.33 -6.47
N SER A 28 -6.95 4.21 -7.64
CA SER A 28 -8.14 4.97 -8.06
C SER A 28 -9.44 4.17 -8.02
N GLY A 29 -10.58 4.85 -7.82
CA GLY A 29 -11.92 4.25 -7.85
C GLY A 29 -12.90 4.95 -6.89
N PRO A 30 -14.17 4.50 -6.83
CA PRO A 30 -15.20 5.09 -5.96
C PRO A 30 -14.78 5.24 -4.50
N ALA A 31 -15.34 6.23 -3.81
CA ALA A 31 -15.08 6.46 -2.39
C ALA A 31 -15.45 5.24 -1.54
N HIS A 32 -14.80 5.08 -0.39
CA HIS A 32 -15.08 4.03 0.61
C HIS A 32 -14.85 2.56 0.17
N LEU A 33 -14.14 2.29 -0.94
CA LEU A 33 -13.80 0.93 -1.37
C LEU A 33 -12.51 0.34 -0.75
N GLY A 34 -11.92 0.98 0.26
CA GLY A 34 -10.71 0.48 0.94
C GLY A 34 -9.39 0.70 0.18
N LYS A 35 -9.36 1.61 -0.81
CA LYS A 35 -8.15 1.93 -1.59
C LYS A 35 -6.95 2.33 -0.73
N LYS A 36 -7.18 3.20 0.26
CA LYS A 36 -6.16 3.59 1.25
C LYS A 36 -5.68 2.39 2.05
N ALA A 37 -6.57 1.49 2.46
CA ALA A 37 -6.21 0.27 3.17
C ALA A 37 -5.33 -0.66 2.32
N VAL A 38 -5.62 -0.82 1.03
CA VAL A 38 -4.77 -1.61 0.11
C VAL A 38 -3.38 -0.98 -0.04
N ALA A 39 -3.31 0.35 -0.21
CA ALA A 39 -2.03 1.06 -0.26
C ALA A 39 -1.25 0.87 1.05
N SER A 40 -1.91 0.93 2.20
CA SER A 40 -1.27 0.74 3.49
C SER A 40 -0.74 -0.68 3.69
N GLU A 41 -1.53 -1.70 3.33
CA GLU A 41 -1.10 -3.10 3.37
C GLU A 41 0.10 -3.34 2.45
N PHE A 42 0.13 -2.67 1.29
CA PHE A 42 1.26 -2.78 0.37
C PHE A 42 2.56 -2.22 0.94
N VAL A 43 2.52 -1.03 1.55
CA VAL A 43 3.68 -0.47 2.25
C VAL A 43 4.14 -1.41 3.36
N LYS A 44 3.21 -1.96 4.15
CA LYS A 44 3.54 -2.95 5.19
C LYS A 44 4.20 -4.20 4.62
N MET A 45 3.74 -4.73 3.49
CA MET A 45 4.38 -5.87 2.83
C MET A 45 5.80 -5.54 2.34
N LEU A 46 6.04 -4.30 1.91
CA LEU A 46 7.33 -3.85 1.39
C LEU A 46 8.36 -3.58 2.50
N THR A 47 7.94 -2.95 3.60
CA THR A 47 8.85 -2.46 4.65
C THR A 47 8.81 -3.30 5.93
N GLY A 48 7.77 -4.12 6.11
CA GLY A 48 7.50 -4.86 7.35
C GLY A 48 6.90 -4.00 8.47
N ILE A 49 6.64 -2.71 8.22
CA ILE A 49 6.26 -1.73 9.24
C ILE A 49 4.76 -1.43 9.15
N GLU A 50 4.10 -1.29 10.29
CA GLU A 50 2.74 -0.76 10.33
C GLU A 50 2.74 0.77 10.21
N ILE A 51 1.94 1.31 9.30
CA ILE A 51 1.84 2.75 9.03
C ILE A 51 1.34 3.55 10.25
N SER A 52 0.71 2.90 11.23
CA SER A 52 0.37 3.49 12.53
C SER A 52 1.60 3.89 13.36
N GLU A 53 2.77 3.31 13.08
CA GLU A 53 4.06 3.66 13.68
C GLU A 53 4.74 4.70 12.78
N THR A 54 4.30 5.95 12.91
CA THR A 54 4.55 7.08 11.99
C THR A 54 6.00 7.58 11.89
N VAL A 55 7.01 6.82 12.33
CA VAL A 55 8.39 7.32 12.42
C VAL A 55 9.39 6.29 11.88
N HIS A 56 9.44 6.13 10.56
CA HIS A 56 10.55 5.43 9.90
C HIS A 56 11.32 6.40 8.99
N PRO A 57 12.66 6.43 9.03
CA PRO A 57 13.45 7.39 8.22
C PRO A 57 13.21 7.27 6.71
N ASP A 58 12.92 6.06 6.22
CA ASP A 58 12.69 5.80 4.80
C ASP A 58 11.21 5.87 4.37
N ILE A 59 10.29 6.21 5.28
CA ILE A 59 8.85 6.28 4.98
C ILE A 59 8.33 7.67 5.29
N LEU A 60 7.80 8.33 4.25
CA LEU A 60 7.09 9.60 4.38
C LEU A 60 5.63 9.42 3.99
N ILE A 61 4.72 9.63 4.94
CA ILE A 61 3.27 9.64 4.71
C ILE A 61 2.81 11.08 4.58
N ILE A 62 2.15 11.39 3.46
CA ILE A 62 1.60 12.72 3.19
C ILE A 62 0.07 12.58 3.10
N GLU A 63 -0.64 13.39 3.88
CA GLU A 63 -2.10 13.49 3.85
C GLU A 63 -2.50 14.85 3.26
N PRO A 64 -3.66 14.95 2.59
CA PRO A 64 -4.16 16.22 2.09
C PRO A 64 -4.39 17.19 3.26
N GLN A 65 -3.94 18.44 3.10
CA GLN A 65 -4.37 19.53 3.95
C GLN A 65 -5.82 19.85 3.56
N ILE A 66 -6.74 19.63 4.50
CA ILE A 66 -8.16 19.97 4.37
C ILE A 66 -8.30 21.49 4.28
#